data_AF-A0A0C2WEZ3-F1
#
_entry.id   AF-A0A0C2WEZ3-F1
#
_cell.length_a   1.000
_cell.length_b   1.000
_cell.length_c   1.000
_cell.angle_alpha   90.00
_cell.angle_beta   90.00
_cell.angle_gamma   90.00
#
_symmetry.space_group_name_H-M   'P 1'
#
loop_
_entity.id
_entity.type
_entity.pdbx_description
1 polymer ?
#
loop_
_entity_poly.entity_id
_entity_poly.type
_entity_poly.pdbx_seq_one_letter_code
_entity_poly.pdbx_strand_id
1 'polypeptide(L)'
;GPNRTIKRIITESALVGNYKTTQQVIERNFILTNETMAHAEPDMAQTFAELLAQYQEVSPHEFTPGRKSYYCIEDVLGKGHEMM
;
A
#
# COMPACT_ATOMS: atom_id res chain seq x y z
N GLY A 1 -2.70 10.21 -25.36
CA GLY A 1 -2.17 10.31 -23.98
C GLY A 1 -3.02 9.46 -23.07
N PRO A 2 -2.47 8.83 -22.02
CA PRO A 2 -3.26 7.89 -21.22
C PRO A 2 -4.28 8.68 -20.40
N ASN A 3 -5.55 8.61 -20.81
CA ASN A 3 -6.71 9.21 -20.12
C ASN A 3 -7.01 8.54 -18.75
N ARG A 4 -6.12 7.65 -18.28
CA ARG A 4 -6.28 6.83 -17.09
C ARG A 4 -5.57 7.45 -15.88
N THR A 5 -5.86 8.70 -15.58
CA THR A 5 -5.42 9.32 -14.33
C THR A 5 -6.43 9.01 -13.23
N ILE A 6 -5.95 8.63 -12.04
CA ILE A 6 -6.81 8.30 -10.88
C ILE A 6 -7.83 9.42 -10.60
N LYS A 7 -7.39 10.68 -10.74
CA LYS A 7 -8.27 11.86 -10.60
C LYS A 7 -9.46 11.83 -11.56
N ARG A 8 -9.24 11.41 -12.81
CA ARG A 8 -10.28 11.38 -13.85
C ARG A 8 -11.26 10.22 -13.66
N ILE A 9 -10.76 9.06 -13.25
CA ILE A 9 -11.57 7.88 -12.89
C ILE A 9 -12.49 8.19 -11.71
N ILE A 10 -11.97 8.90 -10.70
CA ILE A 10 -12.75 9.33 -9.53
C ILE A 10 -13.81 10.37 -9.93
N THR A 11 -13.50 11.30 -10.85
CA THR A 11 -14.50 12.28 -11.34
C THR A 11 -15.56 11.67 -12.27
N GLU A 12 -15.22 10.65 -13.07
CA GLU A 12 -16.14 10.06 -14.05
C GLU A 12 -17.02 8.95 -13.44
N SER A 13 -16.64 8.36 -12.31
CA SER A 13 -17.44 7.31 -11.67
C SER A 13 -18.48 7.89 -10.72
N ALA A 14 -19.63 8.26 -11.27
CA ALA A 14 -20.82 8.62 -10.49
C ALA A 14 -21.18 7.56 -9.44
N LEU A 15 -20.86 6.28 -9.72
CA LEU A 15 -21.03 5.17 -8.78
C LEU A 15 -20.17 5.30 -7.53
N VAL A 16 -18.93 5.78 -7.63
CA VAL A 16 -18.05 5.97 -6.45
C VAL A 16 -18.59 7.09 -5.56
N GLY A 17 -19.07 8.18 -6.16
CA GLY A 17 -19.74 9.26 -5.43
C GLY A 17 -20.98 8.77 -4.71
N ASN A 18 -21.87 8.08 -5.44
CA ASN A 18 -23.11 7.55 -4.89
C ASN A 18 -22.85 6.54 -3.76
N TYR A 19 -21.92 5.61 -3.95
CA TYR A 19 -21.54 4.64 -2.93
C TYR A 19 -21.07 5.32 -1.64
N LYS A 20 -20.19 6.32 -1.75
CA LYS A 20 -19.71 7.09 -0.59
C LYS A 20 -20.85 7.82 0.12
N THR A 21 -21.77 8.43 -0.63
CA THR A 21 -22.92 9.13 -0.05
C THR A 21 -23.89 8.16 0.65
N THR A 22 -24.18 7.01 0.05
CA THR A 22 -25.03 5.99 0.68
C THR A 22 -24.43 5.49 1.99
N GLN A 23 -23.11 5.26 2.03
CA GLN A 23 -22.42 4.84 3.25
C GLN A 23 -22.50 5.88 4.36
N GLN A 24 -22.27 7.16 4.04
CA GLN A 24 -22.40 8.26 5.00
C GLN A 24 -23.83 8.42 5.54
N VAL A 25 -24.84 8.14 4.72
CA VAL A 25 -26.26 8.18 5.12
C VAL A 25 -26.57 7.03 6.07
N ILE A 26 -26.05 5.83 5.81
CA ILE A 26 -26.19 4.67 6.71
C ILE A 26 -25.52 4.98 8.06
N GLU A 27 -24.27 5.42 8.08
CA GLU A 27 -23.55 5.76 9.30
C GLU A 27 -24.30 6.78 10.18
N ARG A 28 -24.81 7.85 9.57
CA ARG A 28 -25.56 8.90 10.29
C ARG A 28 -26.90 8.41 10.82
N ASN A 29 -27.63 7.61 10.05
CA ASN A 29 -28.99 7.18 10.44
C ASN A 29 -28.99 6.03 11.45
N PHE A 30 -27.98 5.17 11.42
CA PHE A 30 -27.90 4.03 12.34
C PHE A 30 -27.20 4.35 13.67
N ILE A 31 -26.89 5.64 13.94
CA ILE A 31 -26.15 6.08 15.14
C ILE A 31 -24.91 5.20 15.33
N LEU A 32 -24.23 4.92 14.21
CA LEU A 32 -22.93 4.25 14.23
C LEU A 32 -21.87 5.29 14.62
N THR A 33 -22.06 5.95 15.77
CA THR A 33 -21.13 6.96 16.30
C THR A 33 -19.72 6.42 16.55
N ASN A 34 -19.56 5.10 16.57
CA ASN A 34 -18.29 4.41 16.83
C ASN A 34 -17.69 3.70 15.60
N GLU A 35 -18.39 3.63 14.47
CA GLU A 35 -17.86 3.05 13.21
C GLU A 35 -17.54 4.19 12.25
N THR A 36 -16.53 4.98 12.60
CA THR A 36 -15.99 5.98 11.69
C THR A 36 -15.18 5.28 10.60
N MET A 37 -15.45 5.54 9.33
CA MET A 37 -14.51 5.27 8.22
C MET A 37 -13.13 5.95 8.41
N ALA A 38 -12.99 6.81 9.42
CA ALA A 38 -11.69 7.20 9.94
C ALA A 38 -11.07 5.97 10.62
N HIS A 39 -10.40 5.14 9.84
CA HIS A 39 -9.41 4.22 10.40
C HIS A 39 -8.53 5.07 11.32
N ALA A 40 -8.47 4.72 12.61
CA ALA A 40 -7.45 5.27 13.50
C ALA A 40 -6.10 5.11 12.80
N GLU A 41 -5.21 6.09 12.95
CA GLU A 41 -3.86 5.98 12.38
C GLU A 41 -3.30 4.61 12.76
N PRO A 42 -2.76 3.84 11.79
CA PRO A 42 -2.28 2.51 12.08
C PRO A 42 -1.22 2.61 13.17
N ASP A 43 -1.28 1.71 14.16
CA ASP A 43 -0.21 1.60 15.13
C ASP A 43 1.03 1.05 14.42
N MET A 44 1.94 1.96 14.07
CA MET A 44 3.16 1.68 13.34
C MET A 44 4.34 1.36 14.27
N ALA A 45 4.14 1.26 15.60
CA ALA A 45 5.23 1.07 16.55
C ALA A 45 6.06 -0.19 16.25
N GLN A 46 5.39 -1.30 15.93
CA GLN A 46 6.06 -2.55 15.56
C GLN A 46 6.84 -2.40 14.24
N THR A 47 6.22 -1.80 13.22
CA THR A 47 6.86 -1.59 11.92
C THR A 47 8.10 -0.72 12.04
N PHE A 48 8.05 0.34 12.86
CA PHE A 48 9.22 1.19 13.08
C PHE A 48 10.32 0.48 13.88
N ALA A 49 9.97 -0.38 14.84
CA ALA A 49 10.95 -1.19 15.56
C ALA A 49 11.68 -2.16 14.62
N GLU A 50 10.96 -2.84 13.74
CA GLU A 50 11.53 -3.76 12.74
C GLU A 50 12.41 -3.02 11.72
N LEU A 51 11.95 -1.87 11.22
CA LEU A 51 12.75 -1.03 10.31
C LEU A 51 14.04 -0.54 10.97
N LEU A 52 13.99 -0.15 12.24
CA LEU A 52 15.15 0.31 12.98
C LEU A 52 16.17 -0.82 13.17
N ALA A 53 15.71 -2.03 13.54
CA ALA A 53 16.56 -3.20 13.63
C ALA A 53 17.22 -3.53 12.27
N GLN A 54 16.45 -3.49 11.18
CA GLN A 54 16.98 -3.71 9.84
C GLN A 54 18.01 -2.63 9.46
N TYR A 55 17.77 -1.36 9.77
CA TYR A 55 18.72 -0.28 9.47
C TYR A 55 20.02 -0.39 10.27
N GLN A 56 19.98 -0.90 11.49
CA GLN A 56 21.17 -1.17 12.29
C GLN A 56 21.99 -2.34 11.75
N GLU A 57 21.32 -3.40 11.25
CA GLU A 57 21.99 -4.56 10.66
C GLU A 57 22.60 -4.23 9.30
N VAL A 58 21.83 -3.53 8.47
CA VAL A 58 22.10 -3.35 7.05
C VAL A 58 22.88 -2.07 6.78
N SER A 59 22.91 -1.11 7.72
CA SER A 59 23.56 0.21 7.63
C SER A 59 23.54 0.77 6.21
N PRO A 60 22.35 1.04 5.62
CA PRO A 60 22.24 1.45 4.22
C PRO A 60 22.92 2.81 3.93
N HIS A 61 23.19 3.58 4.98
CA HIS A 61 23.88 4.86 4.94
C HIS A 61 25.40 4.73 4.86
N GLU A 62 25.96 3.54 5.14
CA GLU A 62 27.38 3.27 5.01
C GLU A 62 27.70 2.67 3.64
N PHE A 63 28.71 3.24 2.98
CA PHE A 63 29.21 2.70 1.73
C PHE A 63 30.07 1.47 2.01
N THR A 64 29.64 0.30 1.52
CA THR A 64 30.40 -0.94 1.57
C THR A 64 30.81 -1.39 0.16
N PRO A 65 32.12 -1.55 -0.13
CA PRO A 65 32.58 -2.01 -1.43
C PRO A 65 31.99 -3.37 -1.78
N GLY A 66 31.42 -3.52 -2.99
CA GLY A 66 30.82 -4.77 -3.48
C GLY A 66 29.33 -4.94 -3.19
N ARG A 67 28.70 -4.01 -2.45
CA ARG A 67 27.25 -4.00 -2.23
C ARG A 67 26.50 -3.67 -3.53
N LYS A 68 25.72 -4.61 -4.05
CA LYS A 68 24.88 -4.41 -5.23
C LYS A 68 23.60 -3.67 -4.83
N SER A 69 23.31 -2.55 -5.48
CA SER A 69 22.06 -1.78 -5.28
C SER A 69 20.88 -2.32 -6.10
N TYR A 70 21.13 -3.28 -6.99
CA TYR A 70 20.12 -3.87 -7.86
C TYR A 70 19.68 -5.23 -7.33
N TYR A 71 18.37 -5.41 -7.18
CA TYR A 71 17.75 -6.73 -7.00
C TYR A 71 17.31 -7.22 -8.37
N CYS A 72 17.84 -8.35 -8.83
CA CYS A 72 17.40 -8.97 -10.07
C CYS A 72 16.16 -9.81 -9.75
N ILE A 73 15.03 -9.50 -10.37
CA ILE A 73 13.82 -10.33 -10.24
C ILE A 73 14.12 -11.68 -10.90
N GLU A 74 14.06 -12.76 -10.13
CA GLU A 74 14.27 -14.09 -10.68
C GLU A 74 13.17 -14.45 -11.67
N ASP A 75 13.55 -15.03 -12.81
CA ASP A 75 12.60 -15.60 -13.76
C ASP A 75 12.07 -16.94 -13.23
N VAL A 76 11.04 -16.83 -12.40
CA VAL A 76 10.33 -17.99 -11.83
C VAL A 76 9.63 -18.84 -12.88
N LEU A 77 9.26 -18.27 -14.04
CA LEU A 77 8.66 -19.02 -15.14
C LEU A 77 9.70 -19.88 -15.86
N GLY A 78 10.88 -19.31 -16.12
CA GLY A 78 12.03 -20.04 -16.66
C GLY A 78 12.47 -21.19 -15.74
N LYS A 79 12.61 -20.93 -14.43
CA LYS A 79 12.93 -21.98 -13.44
C LYS A 79 11.90 -23.12 -13.43
N GLY A 80 10.61 -22.80 -13.55
CA GLY A 80 9.56 -23.82 -13.61
C GLY A 80 9.64 -24.69 -14.86
N HIS A 81 10.09 -24.13 -15.98
CA HIS A 81 10.27 -24.86 -17.24
C HIS A 81 11.47 -25.82 -17.18
N GLU A 82 12.58 -25.42 -16.53
CA GLU A 82 13.78 -26.26 -16.37
C GLU A 82 13.59 -27.43 -15.38
N MET A 83 12.56 -27.37 -14.53
CA MET A 83 12.24 -28.42 -13.56
C MET A 83 11.30 -29.52 -14.09
N MET A 84 10.79 -29.40 -15.33
CA MET A 84 10.07 -30.46 -16.04
C MET A 84 11.01 -31.27 -16.92
#